data_AF-A0A381UZV4-F1
#
_entry.id   AF-A0A381UZV4-F1
#
_cell.length_a   1.000
_cell.length_b   1.000
_cell.length_c   1.000
_cell.angle_alpha   90.00
_cell.angle_beta   90.00
_cell.angle_gamma   90.00
#
_symmetry.space_group_name_H-M   'P 1'
#
loop_
_entity.id
_entity.type
_entity.pdbx_description
1 polymer ?
#
loop_
_entity_poly.entity_id
_entity_poly.type
_entity_poly.pdbx_seq_one_letter_code
_entity_poly.pdbx_strand_id
1 'polypeptide(L)'
;MSKLNKIGIMSGRLSEPLTKKIQEFPRNTWKYEFEKASVSGFRTIEWIFDAWNKNPVMNNDGINQIKHFSEQTGITINSLLADYFMEKKLFSVSEFDLQKNLEVLRNLIKNSNRLGIKILEIPFVDSSSLKTKEEQSQVLSNIEKIVPLLEEYD
;
A
#
# COMPACT_ATOMS: atom_id res chain seq x y z
N MET A 1 1.64 30.44 -13.35
CA MET A 1 2.74 29.53 -12.93
C MET A 1 2.37 28.13 -13.40
N SER A 2 3.22 27.44 -14.17
CA SER A 2 2.97 26.06 -14.55
C SER A 2 2.92 25.20 -13.29
N LYS A 3 1.93 24.31 -13.19
CA LYS A 3 1.79 23.39 -12.07
C LYS A 3 3.01 22.46 -12.10
N LEU A 4 3.97 22.65 -11.20
CA LEU A 4 5.15 21.80 -11.12
C LEU A 4 4.68 20.38 -10.79
N ASN A 5 4.98 19.41 -11.66
CA ASN A 5 4.66 18.01 -11.39
C ASN A 5 5.33 17.58 -10.07
N LYS A 6 4.58 16.89 -9.21
CA LYS A 6 5.14 16.30 -7.99
C LYS A 6 5.92 15.05 -8.38
N ILE A 7 7.18 14.97 -7.98
CA ILE A 7 7.99 13.76 -8.13
C ILE A 7 7.93 12.99 -6.80
N GLY A 8 7.63 11.70 -6.89
CA GLY A 8 7.60 10.79 -5.75
C GLY A 8 8.69 9.73 -5.83
N ILE A 9 8.86 8.99 -4.73
CA ILE A 9 9.76 7.85 -4.64
C ILE A 9 9.05 6.68 -3.98
N MET A 10 9.36 5.46 -4.41
CA MET A 10 8.83 4.24 -3.79
C MET A 10 9.56 3.95 -2.47
N SER A 11 8.82 3.53 -1.45
CA SER A 11 9.40 3.15 -0.16
C SER A 11 10.41 2.00 -0.33
N GLY A 12 11.46 2.02 0.49
CA GLY A 12 12.59 1.09 0.44
C GLY A 12 13.73 1.55 -0.46
N ARG A 13 13.54 2.59 -1.28
CA ARG A 13 14.59 3.10 -2.20
C ARG A 13 15.55 4.09 -1.58
N LEU A 14 15.26 4.55 -0.35
CA LEU A 14 16.14 5.42 0.44
C LEU A 14 16.69 4.69 1.68
N SER A 15 16.46 3.38 1.76
CA SER A 15 16.89 2.51 2.83
C SER A 15 17.80 1.42 2.29
N GLU A 16 18.67 0.88 3.15
CA GLU A 16 19.38 -0.36 2.82
C GLU A 16 18.38 -1.51 2.71
N PRO A 17 18.52 -2.40 1.71
CA PRO A 17 17.72 -3.62 1.63
C PRO A 17 17.85 -4.46 2.90
N LEU A 18 16.71 -4.95 3.40
CA LEU A 18 16.63 -5.89 4.52
C LEU A 18 16.93 -7.32 4.06
N THR A 19 16.57 -7.65 2.82
CA THR A 19 16.75 -8.97 2.21
C THR A 19 17.21 -8.81 0.75
N LYS A 20 17.18 -9.92 -0.02
CA LYS A 20 17.48 -9.93 -1.46
C LYS A 20 16.23 -9.68 -2.32
N LYS A 21 15.08 -9.35 -1.71
CA LYS A 21 13.86 -9.02 -2.45
C LYS A 21 14.05 -7.72 -3.23
N ILE A 22 13.51 -7.68 -4.44
CA ILE A 22 13.53 -6.48 -5.29
C ILE A 22 12.67 -5.37 -4.67
N GLN A 23 11.53 -5.76 -4.10
CA GLN A 23 10.56 -4.89 -3.43
C GLN A 23 10.31 -5.40 -2.02
N GLU A 24 10.48 -4.55 -1.03
CA GLU A 24 10.16 -4.85 0.37
C GLU A 24 9.98 -3.56 1.17
N PHE A 25 9.11 -3.60 2.18
CA PHE A 25 8.93 -2.47 3.06
C PHE A 25 10.13 -2.34 4.03
N PRO A 26 10.76 -1.16 4.17
CA PRO A 26 11.94 -0.96 5.01
C PRO A 26 11.56 -0.85 6.50
N ARG A 27 11.05 -1.95 7.08
CA ARG A 27 10.49 -2.01 8.44
C ARG A 27 11.35 -1.43 9.56
N ASN A 28 12.68 -1.43 9.39
CA ASN A 28 13.62 -0.90 10.38
C ASN A 28 13.91 0.59 10.20
N THR A 29 13.72 1.14 9.00
CA THR A 29 14.21 2.47 8.61
C THR A 29 13.17 3.36 7.94
N TRP A 30 11.93 2.90 7.77
CA TRP A 30 10.86 3.63 7.07
C TRP A 30 10.65 5.06 7.56
N LYS A 31 10.86 5.32 8.86
CA LYS A 31 10.74 6.67 9.46
C LYS A 31 11.76 7.64 8.85
N TYR A 32 12.99 7.18 8.63
CA TYR A 32 14.06 7.99 8.04
C TYR A 32 13.84 8.26 6.55
N GLU A 33 12.99 7.46 5.88
CA GLU A 33 12.69 7.72 4.46
C GLU A 33 11.95 9.03 4.24
N PHE A 34 11.16 9.50 5.21
CA PHE A 34 10.50 10.81 5.14
C PHE A 34 11.53 11.95 5.07
N GLU A 35 12.50 11.94 5.97
CA GLU A 35 13.55 12.95 6.00
C GLU A 35 14.41 12.86 4.73
N LYS A 36 14.86 11.65 4.37
CA LYS A 36 15.66 11.43 3.15
C LYS A 36 14.93 11.87 1.89
N ALA A 37 13.62 11.60 1.79
CA ALA A 37 12.82 12.00 0.65
C ALA A 37 12.73 13.53 0.55
N SER A 38 12.51 14.21 1.68
CA SER A 38 12.42 15.67 1.76
C SER A 38 13.71 16.35 1.32
N VAL A 39 14.86 15.94 1.89
CA VAL A 39 16.17 16.52 1.52
C VAL A 39 16.58 16.18 0.08
N SER A 40 16.05 15.09 -0.48
CA SER A 40 16.29 14.68 -1.87
C SER A 40 15.34 15.37 -2.87
N GLY A 41 14.46 16.26 -2.41
CA GLY A 41 13.54 17.03 -3.25
C GLY A 41 12.30 16.25 -3.74
N PHE A 42 12.06 15.05 -3.21
CA PHE A 42 10.80 14.35 -3.44
C PHE A 42 9.67 15.00 -2.65
N ARG A 43 8.43 14.83 -3.13
CA ARG A 43 7.24 15.40 -2.49
C ARG A 43 6.33 14.33 -1.89
N THR A 44 6.50 13.08 -2.30
CA THR A 44 5.64 11.99 -1.85
C THR A 44 6.37 10.66 -1.86
N ILE A 45 5.93 9.76 -1.00
CA ILE A 45 6.34 8.36 -0.99
C ILE A 45 5.19 7.51 -1.51
N GLU A 46 5.48 6.57 -2.41
CA GLU A 46 4.60 5.43 -2.68
C GLU A 46 4.88 4.35 -1.65
N TRP A 47 3.86 4.03 -0.85
CA TRP A 47 3.99 3.14 0.27
C TRP A 47 3.97 1.67 -0.16
N ILE A 48 4.79 0.83 0.46
CA ILE A 48 4.82 -0.60 0.16
C ILE A 48 4.16 -1.36 1.29
N PHE A 49 3.19 -2.20 0.94
CA PHE A 49 2.51 -3.11 1.86
C PHE A 49 2.72 -4.56 1.45
N ASP A 50 3.76 -5.18 2.00
CA ASP A 50 4.18 -6.56 1.71
C ASP A 50 3.88 -7.55 2.87
N ALA A 51 3.63 -7.05 4.09
CA ALA A 51 3.35 -7.86 5.27
C ALA A 51 2.45 -7.15 6.29
N TRP A 52 1.31 -7.77 6.63
CA TRP A 52 0.33 -7.21 7.56
C TRP A 52 0.88 -6.85 8.94
N ASN A 53 1.57 -7.78 9.61
CA ASN A 53 2.00 -7.63 11.00
C ASN A 53 3.23 -6.70 11.20
N LYS A 54 3.89 -6.28 10.12
CA LYS A 54 5.13 -5.51 10.16
C LYS A 54 4.97 -4.09 9.62
N ASN A 55 3.78 -3.75 9.11
CA ASN A 55 3.56 -2.49 8.43
C ASN A 55 2.78 -1.51 9.33
N PRO A 56 3.30 -0.30 9.60
CA PRO A 56 2.67 0.66 10.51
C PRO A 56 1.33 1.19 10.00
N VAL A 57 1.00 1.01 8.71
CA VAL A 57 -0.32 1.34 8.17
C VAL A 57 -1.45 0.52 8.81
N MET A 58 -1.15 -0.60 9.46
CA MET A 58 -2.16 -1.52 9.98
C MET A 58 -2.53 -1.30 11.45
N ASN A 59 -1.95 -0.32 12.15
CA ASN A 59 -2.28 -0.03 13.54
C ASN A 59 -2.24 1.46 13.88
N ASN A 60 -2.88 1.85 14.98
CA ASN A 60 -3.07 3.25 15.36
C ASN A 60 -1.76 3.98 15.67
N ASP A 61 -0.83 3.34 16.38
CA ASP A 61 0.45 3.96 16.73
C ASP A 61 1.29 4.21 15.48
N GLY A 62 1.30 3.25 14.56
CA GLY A 62 1.96 3.39 13.27
C GLY A 62 1.36 4.51 12.42
N ILE A 63 0.04 4.62 12.35
CA ILE A 63 -0.65 5.72 11.65
C ILE A 63 -0.28 7.07 12.25
N ASN A 64 -0.27 7.20 13.58
CA ASN A 64 0.12 8.45 14.25
C ASN A 64 1.58 8.81 13.95
N GLN A 65 2.48 7.83 13.92
CA GLN A 65 3.88 8.05 13.53
C GLN A 65 4.00 8.50 12.07
N ILE A 66 3.26 7.86 11.15
CA ILE A 66 3.26 8.25 9.73
C ILE A 66 2.81 9.71 9.59
N LYS A 67 1.72 10.10 10.25
CA LYS A 67 1.22 11.48 10.24
C LYS A 67 2.26 12.46 10.78
N HIS A 68 2.85 12.13 11.93
CA HIS A 68 3.90 12.93 12.54
C HIS A 68 5.08 13.17 11.58
N PHE A 69 5.63 12.12 10.96
CA PHE A 69 6.75 12.28 10.02
C PHE A 69 6.35 13.00 8.73
N SER A 70 5.12 12.79 8.26
CA SER A 70 4.57 13.52 7.10
C SER A 70 4.52 15.03 7.38
N GLU A 71 4.01 15.42 8.55
CA GLU A 71 3.92 16.81 9.00
C GLU A 71 5.30 17.45 9.19
N GLN A 72 6.24 16.75 9.83
CA GLN A 72 7.59 17.26 10.09
C GLN A 72 8.39 17.50 8.81
N THR A 73 8.20 16.67 7.78
CA THR A 73 9.05 16.66 6.58
C THR A 73 8.38 17.27 5.35
N GLY A 74 7.06 17.50 5.40
CA GLY A 74 6.25 17.93 4.26
C GLY A 74 6.03 16.83 3.21
N ILE A 75 6.40 15.59 3.49
CA ILE A 75 6.24 14.45 2.58
C ILE A 75 4.85 13.83 2.77
N THR A 76 4.11 13.68 1.67
CA THR A 76 2.82 12.99 1.67
C THR A 76 2.97 11.52 1.27
N ILE A 77 1.99 10.69 1.58
CA ILE A 77 1.83 9.38 0.94
C ILE A 77 0.61 9.46 0.01
N ASN A 78 0.82 9.31 -1.29
CA ASN A 78 -0.27 9.45 -2.27
C ASN A 78 -0.81 8.10 -2.76
N SER A 79 0.07 7.11 -2.89
CA SER A 79 -0.25 5.75 -3.31
C SER A 79 0.30 4.71 -2.33
N LEU A 80 -0.35 3.56 -2.30
CA LEU A 80 0.09 2.37 -1.59
C LEU A 80 0.00 1.16 -2.53
N LEU A 81 1.13 0.50 -2.76
CA LEU A 81 1.22 -0.76 -3.50
C LEU A 81 1.09 -1.94 -2.52
N ALA A 82 0.06 -2.75 -2.73
CA ALA A 82 -0.34 -3.85 -1.85
C ALA A 82 0.19 -5.22 -2.32
N ASP A 83 1.52 -5.34 -2.42
CA ASP A 83 2.25 -6.58 -2.75
C ASP A 83 1.85 -7.79 -1.91
N TYR A 84 1.33 -7.56 -0.70
CA TYR A 84 0.72 -8.58 0.16
C TYR A 84 -0.25 -9.49 -0.61
N PHE A 85 -1.05 -8.94 -1.52
CA PHE A 85 -2.05 -9.69 -2.28
C PHE A 85 -1.46 -10.53 -3.43
N MET A 86 -0.16 -10.40 -3.73
CA MET A 86 0.51 -11.34 -4.64
C MET A 86 0.57 -12.75 -4.06
N GLU A 87 0.88 -12.85 -2.76
CA GLU A 87 0.90 -14.12 -2.01
C GLU A 87 -0.48 -14.44 -1.42
N LYS A 88 -1.20 -13.43 -0.91
CA LYS A 88 -2.50 -13.56 -0.24
C LYS A 88 -3.63 -13.15 -1.18
N LYS A 89 -3.82 -13.97 -2.22
CA LYS A 89 -4.68 -13.65 -3.37
C LYS A 89 -6.13 -13.34 -3.01
N LEU A 90 -6.75 -12.54 -3.86
CA LEU A 90 -8.18 -12.21 -3.85
C LEU A 90 -9.01 -13.08 -4.81
N PHE A 91 -8.41 -14.15 -5.34
CA PHE A 91 -9.00 -15.08 -6.29
C PHE A 91 -8.33 -16.45 -6.16
N SER A 92 -8.99 -17.52 -6.62
CA SER A 92 -8.44 -18.88 -6.65
C SER A 92 -7.84 -19.36 -5.31
N VAL A 93 -8.50 -19.01 -4.22
CA VAL A 93 -8.19 -19.44 -2.85
C VAL A 93 -9.46 -19.98 -2.18
N SER A 94 -9.31 -20.63 -1.03
CA SER A 94 -10.47 -21.09 -0.25
C SER A 94 -11.35 -19.91 0.17
N GLU A 95 -12.64 -20.14 0.39
CA GLU A 95 -13.56 -19.11 0.90
C GLU A 95 -13.06 -18.52 2.23
N PHE A 96 -12.50 -19.37 3.09
CA PHE A 96 -11.93 -18.94 4.37
C PHE A 96 -10.74 -17.98 4.18
N ASP A 97 -9.82 -18.29 3.28
CA ASP A 97 -8.67 -17.41 2.99
C ASP A 97 -9.12 -16.14 2.29
N LEU A 98 -10.10 -16.24 1.37
CA LEU A 98 -10.69 -15.10 0.69
C LEU A 98 -11.27 -14.10 1.68
N GLN A 99 -12.09 -14.56 2.64
CA GLN A 99 -12.69 -13.68 3.66
C GLN A 99 -11.62 -12.98 4.51
N LYS A 100 -10.56 -13.70 4.90
CA LYS A 100 -9.42 -13.09 5.62
C LYS A 100 -8.70 -12.04 4.78
N ASN A 101 -8.45 -12.31 3.51
CA ASN A 101 -7.74 -11.39 2.63
C ASN A 101 -8.58 -10.15 2.33
N LEU A 102 -9.90 -10.30 2.15
CA LEU A 102 -10.83 -9.19 2.01
C LEU A 102 -10.89 -8.33 3.28
N GLU A 103 -10.85 -8.93 4.47
CA GLU A 103 -10.79 -8.17 5.72
C GLU A 103 -9.50 -7.35 5.84
N VAL A 104 -8.36 -7.88 5.41
CA VAL A 104 -7.11 -7.11 5.32
C VAL A 104 -7.27 -5.93 4.36
N LEU A 105 -7.88 -6.15 3.18
CA LEU A 105 -8.13 -5.09 2.20
C LEU A 105 -9.05 -3.99 2.77
N ARG A 106 -10.15 -4.37 3.46
CA ARG A 106 -11.06 -3.40 4.10
C ARG A 106 -10.33 -2.54 5.14
N ASN A 107 -9.49 -3.15 5.97
CA ASN A 107 -8.71 -2.41 6.96
C ASN A 107 -7.65 -1.52 6.31
N LEU A 108 -7.03 -1.98 5.22
CA LEU A 108 -6.09 -1.19 4.44
C LEU A 108 -6.76 0.03 3.82
N ILE A 109 -7.96 -0.10 3.23
CA ILE A 109 -8.75 1.03 2.69
C ILE A 109 -9.04 2.06 3.78
N LYS A 110 -9.57 1.63 4.93
CA LYS A 110 -9.89 2.51 6.06
C LYS A 110 -8.66 3.28 6.55
N ASN A 111 -7.53 2.59 6.70
CA ASN A 111 -6.30 3.20 7.19
C ASN A 111 -5.63 4.09 6.14
N SER A 112 -5.71 3.73 4.85
CA SER A 112 -5.30 4.59 3.74
C SER A 112 -6.06 5.90 3.74
N ASN A 113 -7.40 5.87 3.90
CA ASN A 113 -8.20 7.08 4.02
C ASN A 113 -7.77 7.95 5.22
N ARG A 114 -7.53 7.33 6.39
CA ARG A 114 -7.02 8.03 7.59
C ARG A 114 -5.67 8.72 7.38
N LEU A 115 -4.85 8.22 6.45
CA LEU A 115 -3.54 8.76 6.08
C LEU A 115 -3.60 9.70 4.87
N GLY A 116 -4.78 9.88 4.25
CA GLY A 116 -4.93 10.67 3.04
C GLY A 116 -4.34 10.01 1.78
N ILE A 117 -4.10 8.69 1.81
CA ILE A 117 -3.64 7.91 0.66
C ILE A 117 -4.82 7.74 -0.29
N LYS A 118 -4.65 8.15 -1.55
CA LYS A 118 -5.73 8.21 -2.55
C LYS A 118 -5.73 7.08 -3.54
N ILE A 119 -4.61 6.36 -3.66
CA ILE A 119 -4.45 5.27 -4.61
C ILE A 119 -4.01 4.02 -3.85
N LEU A 120 -4.77 2.94 -3.99
CA LEU A 120 -4.37 1.61 -3.55
C LEU A 120 -4.19 0.75 -4.79
N GLU A 121 -2.95 0.33 -5.04
CA GLU A 121 -2.58 -0.51 -6.18
C GLU A 121 -2.51 -1.98 -5.74
N ILE A 122 -3.20 -2.86 -6.47
CA ILE A 122 -3.15 -4.31 -6.26
C ILE A 122 -2.51 -4.95 -7.49
N PRO A 123 -1.29 -5.49 -7.37
CA PRO A 123 -0.60 -6.06 -8.52
C PRO A 123 -1.15 -7.45 -8.88
N PHE A 124 -1.37 -7.68 -10.17
CA PHE A 124 -1.72 -8.98 -10.76
C PHE A 124 -0.62 -9.44 -11.72
N VAL A 125 0.55 -9.74 -11.17
CA VAL A 125 1.76 -10.13 -11.91
C VAL A 125 2.41 -11.38 -11.31
N ASP A 126 3.37 -11.97 -12.01
CA ASP A 126 4.09 -13.18 -11.59
C ASP A 126 3.14 -14.29 -11.11
N SER A 127 3.31 -14.77 -9.88
CA SER A 127 2.49 -15.82 -9.27
C SER A 127 1.02 -15.42 -9.05
N SER A 128 0.72 -14.12 -9.08
CA SER A 128 -0.62 -13.52 -8.95
C SER A 128 -1.24 -13.09 -10.27
N SER A 129 -0.59 -13.40 -11.40
CA SER A 129 -1.14 -13.08 -12.73
C SER A 129 -2.51 -13.73 -12.95
N LEU A 130 -3.44 -12.97 -13.54
CA LEU A 130 -4.75 -13.48 -13.97
C LEU A 130 -4.60 -14.14 -15.34
N LYS A 131 -4.63 -15.48 -15.38
CA LYS A 131 -4.36 -16.28 -16.58
C LYS A 131 -5.64 -16.72 -17.29
N THR A 132 -6.76 -16.75 -16.58
CA THR A 132 -8.03 -17.27 -17.09
C THR A 132 -9.17 -16.26 -16.91
N LYS A 133 -10.24 -16.41 -17.71
CA LYS A 133 -11.47 -15.63 -17.55
C LYS A 133 -12.14 -15.86 -16.19
N GLU A 134 -12.08 -17.09 -15.69
CA GLU A 134 -12.59 -17.47 -14.37
C GLU A 134 -11.92 -16.64 -13.27
N GLU A 135 -10.58 -16.55 -13.28
CA GLU A 135 -9.83 -15.74 -12.31
C GLU A 135 -10.19 -14.25 -12.40
N GLN A 136 -10.34 -13.70 -13.61
CA GLN A 136 -10.78 -12.32 -13.82
C GLN A 136 -12.19 -12.07 -13.27
N SER A 137 -13.13 -12.98 -13.53
CA SER A 137 -14.50 -12.91 -12.99
C SER A 137 -14.52 -13.00 -11.46
N GLN A 138 -13.68 -13.85 -10.87
CA GLN A 138 -13.55 -13.94 -9.41
C GLN A 138 -13.02 -12.63 -8.82
N VAL A 139 -11.97 -12.03 -9.40
CA VAL A 139 -11.47 -10.72 -8.96
C VAL A 139 -12.57 -9.67 -9.03
N LEU A 140 -13.26 -9.55 -10.17
CA LEU A 140 -14.35 -8.58 -10.34
C LEU A 140 -15.42 -8.75 -9.26
N SER A 141 -15.95 -9.98 -9.10
CA SER A 141 -16.97 -10.27 -8.08
C SER A 141 -16.50 -9.99 -6.66
N ASN A 142 -15.23 -10.26 -6.35
CA ASN A 142 -14.68 -10.02 -5.02
C ASN A 142 -14.40 -8.55 -4.75
N ILE A 143 -13.97 -7.77 -5.76
CA ILE A 143 -13.79 -6.32 -5.65
C ILE A 143 -15.15 -5.60 -5.59
N GLU A 144 -16.19 -6.08 -6.28
CA GLU A 144 -17.56 -5.54 -6.16
C GLU A 144 -18.06 -5.56 -4.71
N LYS A 145 -17.69 -6.58 -3.91
CA LYS A 145 -18.00 -6.65 -2.47
C LYS A 145 -17.29 -5.55 -1.63
N ILE A 146 -16.28 -4.90 -2.20
CA ILE A 146 -15.47 -3.84 -1.58
C ILE A 146 -15.93 -2.45 -2.05
N VAL A 147 -16.51 -2.32 -3.25
CA VAL A 147 -16.94 -1.03 -3.83
C VAL A 147 -17.79 -0.18 -2.85
N PRO A 148 -18.80 -0.72 -2.14
CA PRO A 148 -19.56 0.09 -1.18
C PRO A 148 -18.70 0.75 -0.10
N LEU A 149 -17.62 0.07 0.33
CA LEU A 149 -16.66 0.64 1.29
C LEU A 149 -15.83 1.75 0.67
N LEU A 150 -15.46 1.65 -0.61
CA LEU A 150 -14.74 2.72 -1.31
C LEU A 150 -15.63 3.96 -1.48
N GLU A 151 -16.93 3.77 -1.71
CA GLU A 151 -17.90 4.88 -1.80
C GLU A 151 -18.09 5.61 -0.45
N GLU A 152 -17.90 4.92 0.68
CA GLU A 152 -17.86 5.55 2.01
C GLU A 152 -16.61 6.42 2.22
N TYR A 153 -15.52 6.15 1.48
CA TYR A 153 -14.21 6.77 1.66
C TYR A 153 -13.70 7.38 0.35
N ASP A 154 -13.99 8.67 0.17
CA ASP A 154 -13.58 9.52 -0.97
C ASP A 154 -12.06 9.52 -1.26
#